data_AF-Q16BB1-F1
#
_entry.id   AF-Q16BB1-F1
#
_cell.length_a   1.000
_cell.length_b   1.000
_cell.length_c   1.000
_cell.angle_alpha   90.00
_cell.angle_beta   90.00
_cell.angle_gamma   90.00
#
_symmetry.space_group_name_H-M   'P 1'
#
loop_
_entity.id
_entity.type
_entity.pdbx_description
1 polymer ?
#
loop_
_entity_poly.entity_id
_entity_poly.type
_entity_poly.pdbx_seq_one_letter_code
_entity_poly.pdbx_strand_id
1 'polypeptide(L)'
;MLEISTRKIARVILLTREYGPDSVNLSDYISGLNDDEKASLVALMWVGRDSFDVSELEYAKEEARREASAPTENYLSGIPGLAEHLENGLDLLGIDVTDVEDNL
;
A
#
# COMPACT_ATOMS: atom_id res chain seq x y z
N MET A 1 -3.90 -13.71 0.88
CA MET A 1 -2.56 -13.46 0.30
C MET A 1 -2.61 -12.15 -0.47
N LEU A 2 -1.58 -11.31 -0.39
CA LEU A 2 -1.53 -10.05 -1.13
C LEU A 2 -1.50 -10.30 -2.64
N GLU A 3 -2.27 -9.52 -3.41
CA GLU A 3 -2.28 -9.57 -4.87
C GLU A 3 -1.30 -8.54 -5.48
N ILE A 4 -0.34 -8.10 -4.67
CA ILE A 4 0.75 -7.20 -5.03
C ILE A 4 2.05 -7.76 -4.46
N SER A 5 3.15 -7.65 -5.23
CA SER A 5 4.46 -8.13 -4.77
C SER A 5 5.08 -7.18 -3.75
N THR A 6 5.85 -7.73 -2.80
CA THR A 6 6.57 -6.94 -1.78
C THR A 6 7.49 -5.89 -2.40
N ARG A 7 8.11 -6.17 -3.56
CA ARG A 7 8.92 -5.19 -4.30
C ARG A 7 8.14 -3.96 -4.74
N LYS A 8 6.91 -4.14 -5.21
CA LYS A 8 6.06 -3.01 -5.60
C LYS A 8 5.67 -2.17 -4.38
N ILE A 9 5.38 -2.80 -3.25
CA ILE A 9 5.07 -2.12 -2.00
C ILE A 9 6.28 -1.35 -1.47
N ALA A 10 7.47 -1.97 -1.45
CA ALA A 10 8.72 -1.31 -1.07
C ALA A 10 9.00 -0.08 -1.95
N ARG A 11 8.70 -0.17 -3.26
CA ARG A 11 8.83 0.98 -4.16
C ARG A 11 7.88 2.12 -3.81
N VAL A 12 6.64 1.83 -3.40
CA VAL A 12 5.68 2.84 -2.91
C VAL A 12 6.20 3.51 -1.63
N ILE A 13 6.71 2.74 -0.67
CA ILE A 13 7.30 3.24 0.57
C ILE A 13 8.47 4.18 0.25
N LEU A 14 9.40 3.74 -0.61
CA LEU A 14 10.56 4.54 -1.03
C LEU A 14 10.13 5.87 -1.69
N LEU A 15 9.22 5.82 -2.66
CA LEU A 15 8.75 7.03 -3.35
C LEU A 15 8.05 8.00 -2.39
N THR A 16 7.30 7.48 -1.42
CA THR A 16 6.66 8.27 -0.37
C THR A 16 7.70 8.99 0.49
N ARG A 17 8.78 8.31 0.90
CA ARG A 17 9.86 8.89 1.72
C ARG A 17 10.72 9.88 0.94
N GLU A 18 10.98 9.61 -0.34
CA GLU A 18 11.87 10.42 -1.19
C GLU A 18 11.20 11.72 -1.65
N TYR A 19 9.93 11.65 -2.06
CA TYR A 19 9.24 12.78 -2.69
C TYR A 19 8.05 13.31 -1.89
N GLY A 20 7.63 12.61 -0.84
CA GLY A 20 6.42 12.91 -0.10
C GLY A 20 5.17 12.27 -0.71
N PRO A 21 4.07 12.27 0.06
CA PRO A 21 2.85 11.56 -0.29
C PRO A 21 2.10 12.25 -1.46
N ASP A 22 2.20 13.58 -1.62
CA ASP A 22 1.55 14.31 -2.73
C ASP A 22 2.36 14.32 -4.05
N SER A 23 3.40 13.49 -4.17
CA SER A 23 4.30 13.56 -5.32
C SER A 23 3.71 12.94 -6.58
N VAL A 24 3.98 13.57 -7.74
CA VAL A 24 3.59 13.03 -9.05
C VAL A 24 4.24 11.67 -9.31
N ASN A 25 5.49 11.48 -8.86
CA ASN A 25 6.20 10.21 -9.00
C ASN A 25 5.49 9.05 -8.27
N LEU A 26 4.99 9.29 -7.06
CA LEU A 26 4.20 8.31 -6.31
C LEU A 26 2.87 8.04 -7.00
N SER A 27 2.17 9.11 -7.38
CA SER A 27 0.87 9.02 -8.04
C SER A 27 0.96 8.23 -9.35
N ASP A 28 1.92 8.55 -10.21
CA ASP A 28 2.15 7.86 -11.48
C ASP A 28 2.44 6.37 -11.25
N TYR A 29 3.28 6.03 -10.26
CA TYR A 29 3.60 4.65 -9.93
C TYR A 29 2.37 3.86 -9.47
N ILE A 30 1.57 4.42 -8.54
CA ILE A 30 0.35 3.77 -8.04
C ILE A 30 -0.68 3.65 -9.17
N SER A 31 -0.81 4.67 -10.03
CA SER A 31 -1.76 4.66 -11.15
C SER A 31 -1.52 3.50 -12.13
N GLY A 32 -0.25 3.10 -12.31
CA GLY A 32 0.18 2.00 -13.18
C GLY A 32 0.00 0.60 -12.60
N LEU A 33 -0.42 0.47 -11.34
CA LEU A 33 -0.82 -0.80 -10.75
C LEU A 33 -2.16 -1.27 -11.33
N ASN A 34 -2.36 -2.58 -11.40
CA ASN A 34 -3.68 -3.12 -11.75
C ASN A 34 -4.66 -2.99 -10.57
N ASP A 35 -5.95 -3.22 -10.82
CA ASP A 35 -7.01 -2.98 -9.82
C ASP A 35 -6.86 -3.87 -8.56
N ASP A 36 -6.43 -5.13 -8.72
CA ASP A 36 -6.19 -6.05 -7.60
C ASP A 36 -4.96 -5.63 -6.78
N GLU A 37 -3.92 -5.15 -7.45
CA GLU A 37 -2.73 -4.59 -6.80
C GLU A 37 -3.07 -3.33 -6.00
N LYS A 38 -3.89 -2.43 -6.58
CA LYS A 38 -4.40 -1.22 -5.91
C LYS A 38 -5.24 -1.57 -4.69
N ALA A 39 -6.18 -2.50 -4.82
CA ALA A 39 -7.01 -2.95 -3.72
C ALA A 39 -6.19 -3.59 -2.61
N SER A 40 -5.20 -4.43 -2.96
CA SER A 40 -4.29 -5.02 -1.99
C SER A 40 -3.43 -3.98 -1.27
N LEU A 41 -2.97 -2.95 -1.98
CA LEU A 41 -2.18 -1.86 -1.38
C LEU A 41 -3.01 -1.03 -0.38
N VAL A 42 -4.27 -0.73 -0.74
CA VAL A 42 -5.21 -0.03 0.16
C VAL A 42 -5.53 -0.88 1.38
N ALA A 43 -5.84 -2.16 1.20
CA ALA A 43 -6.14 -3.07 2.29
C ALA A 43 -4.96 -3.23 3.25
N LEU A 44 -3.73 -3.34 2.71
CA LEU A 44 -2.51 -3.39 3.51
C LEU A 44 -2.31 -2.11 4.34
N MET A 45 -2.51 -0.94 3.73
CA MET A 45 -2.46 0.34 4.44
C MET A 45 -3.51 0.41 5.55
N TRP A 46 -4.73 -0.07 5.31
CA TRP A 46 -5.77 -0.13 6.33
C TRP A 46 -5.42 -1.05 7.50
N VAL A 47 -4.80 -2.19 7.22
CA VAL A 47 -4.31 -3.10 8.26
C VAL A 47 -3.22 -2.45 9.10
N GLY A 48 -2.22 -1.82 8.48
CA GLY A 48 -1.13 -1.18 9.24
C GLY A 48 -1.48 0.15 9.94
N ARG A 49 -2.73 0.61 9.82
CA ARG A 49 -3.31 1.69 10.66
C ARG A 49 -4.39 1.17 11.62
N ASP A 50 -4.47 -0.15 11.81
CA ASP A 50 -5.42 -0.84 12.69
C ASP A 50 -6.90 -0.60 12.34
N SER A 51 -7.24 -0.32 11.07
CA SER A 51 -8.64 -0.24 10.62
C SER A 51 -9.26 -1.61 10.33
N PHE A 52 -8.42 -2.59 10.01
CA PHE A 52 -8.76 -4.00 9.85
C PHE A 52 -7.68 -4.86 10.50
N ASP A 53 -8.05 -6.05 10.96
CA ASP A 53 -7.07 -7.04 11.39
C ASP A 53 -6.47 -7.80 10.19
N VAL A 54 -5.28 -8.39 10.36
CA VAL A 54 -4.67 -9.28 9.35
C VAL A 54 -5.58 -10.44 8.96
N SER A 55 -6.34 -10.98 9.91
CA SER A 55 -7.32 -12.04 9.65
C SER A 55 -8.48 -11.58 8.76
N GLU A 56 -8.71 -10.28 8.66
CA GLU A 56 -9.73 -9.64 7.84
C GLU A 56 -9.18 -9.14 6.48
N LEU A 57 -7.91 -9.42 6.14
CA LEU A 57 -7.26 -8.88 4.94
C LEU A 57 -8.06 -9.17 3.65
N GLU A 58 -8.63 -10.37 3.50
CA GLU A 58 -9.43 -10.70 2.31
C GLU A 58 -10.72 -9.87 2.23
N TYR A 59 -11.33 -9.59 3.38
CA TYR A 59 -12.50 -8.70 3.46
C TYR A 59 -12.10 -7.24 3.18
N ALA A 60 -10.98 -6.78 3.74
CA ALA A 60 -10.45 -5.45 3.49
C ALA A 60 -10.14 -5.21 2.00
N LYS A 61 -9.61 -6.22 1.28
CA LYS A 61 -9.41 -6.13 -0.18
C LYS A 61 -10.73 -5.97 -0.93
N GLU A 62 -11.76 -6.74 -0.56
CA GLU A 62 -13.07 -6.64 -1.21
C GLU A 62 -13.72 -5.28 -0.95
N GLU A 63 -13.65 -4.76 0.28
CA GLU A 63 -14.12 -3.42 0.59
C GLU A 63 -13.30 -2.35 -0.16
N ALA A 64 -11.98 -2.50 -0.27
CA ALA A 64 -11.15 -1.59 -1.06
C ALA A 64 -11.56 -1.55 -2.54
N ARG A 65 -11.90 -2.71 -3.15
CA ARG A 65 -12.43 -2.75 -4.53
C ARG A 65 -13.79 -2.06 -4.65
N ARG A 66 -14.66 -2.24 -3.66
CA ARG A 66 -16.01 -1.63 -3.64
C ARG A 66 -15.95 -0.12 -3.46
N GLU A 67 -15.05 0.36 -2.62
CA GLU A 67 -14.89 1.78 -2.31
C GLU A 67 -14.09 2.56 -3.36
N ALA A 68 -13.44 1.88 -4.31
CA ALA A 68 -12.62 2.46 -5.38
C ALA A 68 -13.43 3.28 -6.42
N SER A 69 -14.12 4.31 -5.96
CA SER A 69 -14.94 5.24 -6.72
C SER A 69 -14.15 6.44 -7.25
N ALA A 70 -12.91 6.61 -6.82
CA ALA A 70 -11.95 7.61 -7.26
C ALA A 70 -10.58 6.95 -7.52
N PRO A 71 -9.68 7.59 -8.29
CA PRO A 71 -8.35 7.03 -8.55
C PRO A 71 -7.60 6.73 -7.24
N THR A 72 -7.14 5.49 -7.08
CA THR A 72 -6.51 5.01 -5.84
C THR A 72 -5.26 5.81 -5.50
N GLU A 73 -4.51 6.26 -6.51
CA GLU A 73 -3.36 7.14 -6.34
C GLU A 73 -3.72 8.43 -5.60
N ASN A 74 -4.87 9.04 -5.87
CA ASN A 74 -5.32 10.25 -5.19
C ASN A 74 -5.70 9.96 -3.73
N TYR A 75 -6.29 8.79 -3.47
CA TYR A 75 -6.65 8.38 -2.12
C TYR A 75 -5.40 8.15 -1.26
N LEU A 76 -4.43 7.38 -1.76
CA LEU A 76 -3.22 7.03 -1.02
C LEU A 76 -2.25 8.20 -0.87
N SER A 77 -2.09 9.03 -1.91
CA SER A 77 -1.21 10.21 -1.90
C SER A 77 -1.61 11.25 -0.85
N GLY A 78 -2.86 11.24 -0.38
CA GLY A 78 -3.33 12.13 0.68
C GLY A 78 -3.19 11.56 2.11
N ILE A 79 -2.70 10.32 2.28
CA ILE A 79 -2.64 9.67 3.59
C ILE A 79 -1.37 10.12 4.35
N PRO A 80 -1.51 10.84 5.48
CA PRO A 80 -0.37 11.11 6.35
C PRO A 80 0.19 9.79 6.88
N GLY A 81 1.50 9.61 6.82
CA GLY A 81 2.14 8.40 7.33
C GLY A 81 1.93 7.16 6.44
N LEU A 82 1.69 7.34 5.13
CA LEU A 82 1.45 6.21 4.21
C LEU A 82 2.57 5.15 4.27
N ALA A 83 3.82 5.58 4.31
CA ALA A 83 4.96 4.65 4.36
C ALA A 83 4.91 3.79 5.62
N GLU A 84 4.73 4.42 6.77
CA GLU A 84 4.65 3.79 8.08
C GLU A 84 3.48 2.80 8.17
N HIS A 85 2.33 3.15 7.60
CA HIS A 85 1.19 2.24 7.54
C HIS A 85 1.45 1.03 6.65
N LEU A 86 2.14 1.18 5.53
CA LEU A 86 2.47 0.05 4.67
C LEU A 86 3.50 -0.88 5.32
N GLU A 87 4.51 -0.33 6.00
CA GLU A 87 5.50 -1.08 6.77
C GLU A 87 4.84 -1.87 7.91
N ASN A 88 4.02 -1.21 8.73
CA ASN A 88 3.29 -1.88 9.80
C ASN A 88 2.41 -3.01 9.28
N GLY A 89 1.72 -2.81 8.14
CA GLY A 89 0.88 -3.83 7.53
C GLY A 89 1.69 -5.05 7.08
N LEU A 90 2.91 -4.84 6.58
CA LEU A 90 3.82 -5.93 6.17
C LEU A 90 4.36 -6.69 7.39
N ASP A 91 4.76 -5.97 8.43
CA ASP A 91 5.22 -6.55 9.69
C ASP A 91 4.15 -7.44 10.32
N LEU A 92 2.89 -6.98 10.34
CA LEU A 92 1.75 -7.77 10.83
C LEU A 92 1.51 -9.05 10.00
N LEU A 93 1.86 -9.03 8.72
CA LEU A 93 1.82 -10.21 7.85
C LEU A 93 3.08 -11.09 7.96
N GLY A 94 4.04 -10.72 8.81
CA GLY A 94 5.33 -11.41 8.96
C GLY A 94 6.23 -11.27 7.73
N ILE A 95 6.08 -10.20 6.96
CA ILE A 95 6.88 -9.90 5.78
C ILE A 95 7.86 -8.79 6.12
N ASP A 96 9.14 -9.13 6.17
CA ASP A 96 10.20 -8.13 6.36
C ASP A 96 10.44 -7.37 5.04
N VAL A 97 10.25 -6.05 5.07
CA VAL A 97 10.47 -5.18 3.91
C VAL A 97 11.92 -4.69 3.80
N THR A 98 12.70 -4.75 4.89
CA THR A 98 14.08 -4.25 4.91
C THR A 98 14.98 -5.08 3.98
N ASP A 99 14.72 -6.37 3.84
CA ASP A 99 15.39 -7.27 2.87
C ASP A 99 15.17 -6.83 1.39
N VAL A 100 14.09 -6.09 1.11
CA VAL A 100 13.74 -5.63 -0.24
C VAL A 100 14.41 -4.28 -0.54
N GLU A 101 14.62 -3.43 0.47
CA GLU A 101 15.33 -2.15 0.34
C GLU A 101 16.82 -2.36 0.00
N ASP A 102 17.45 -3.41 0.53
CA ASP A 102 18.87 -3.73 0.29
C ASP A 102 19.19 -4.17 -1.16
N ASN A 103 18.17 -4.45 -1.97
CA ASN A 103 18.31 -5.00 -3.33
C ASN A 103 17.71 -4.11 -4.44
N LEU A 104 17.38 -2.85 -4.14
CA LEU A 104 16.76 -1.89 -5.08
C LEU A 104 17.74 -0.89 -5.67
#